data_AF-A0A317J7D1-F1
#
_entry.id   AF-A0A317J7D1-F1
#
_cell.length_a   1.000
_cell.length_b   1.000
_cell.length_c   1.000
_cell.angle_alpha   90.00
_cell.angle_beta   90.00
_cell.angle_gamma   90.00
#
_symmetry.space_group_name_H-M   'P 1'
#
loop_
_entity.id
_entity.type
_entity.pdbx_description
1 polymer ?
#
loop_
_entity_poly.entity_id
_entity_poly.type
_entity_poly.pdbx_seq_one_letter_code
_entity_poly.pdbx_strand_id
1 'polypeptide(L)'
;MAKYFWRGALLFAVLPLFSQAPPNKKTQELLRFTLNEGPDRIVSLIGPPARIDDAVPGYQSWQYEFAPDEQSDDNSPPAWLICLRTRNREIVSVTRNFDRPQEVDDLFPPAETTVHYWPSESAAKFSLRLRPLSGETLLLAIGTERPGDRTTQLVLIRRSALRTFMPWLAEQLL
;
A
#
# COMPACT_ATOMS: atom_id res chain seq x y z
N MET A 1 -59.89 -34.97 22.46
CA MET A 1 -58.48 -35.18 22.85
C MET A 1 -57.69 -35.61 21.62
N ALA A 2 -56.87 -34.73 21.06
CA ALA A 2 -55.65 -35.05 20.30
C ALA A 2 -54.90 -33.71 20.06
N LYS A 3 -53.65 -33.66 20.53
CA LYS A 3 -52.71 -32.52 20.48
C LYS A 3 -51.86 -32.63 19.21
N TYR A 4 -51.63 -31.56 18.43
CA TYR A 4 -50.40 -31.38 17.63
C TYR A 4 -50.21 -29.87 17.34
N PHE A 5 -49.34 -29.16 18.07
CA PHE A 5 -47.88 -28.97 17.90
C PHE A 5 -47.51 -27.94 16.82
N TRP A 6 -47.13 -26.74 17.28
CA TRP A 6 -46.44 -25.68 16.53
C TRP A 6 -45.20 -26.21 15.81
N ARG A 7 -44.97 -25.77 14.57
CA ARG A 7 -43.61 -25.53 14.04
C ARG A 7 -43.61 -24.35 13.07
N GLY A 8 -43.35 -23.17 13.60
CA GLY A 8 -42.82 -22.06 12.80
C GLY A 8 -41.40 -22.40 12.37
N ALA A 9 -41.12 -22.27 11.08
CA ALA A 9 -39.78 -22.41 10.54
C ALA A 9 -39.05 -21.07 10.71
N LEU A 10 -38.17 -20.98 11.70
CA LEU A 10 -37.16 -19.93 11.77
C LEU A 10 -36.07 -20.27 10.74
N LEU A 11 -36.06 -19.58 9.61
CA LEU A 11 -34.93 -19.57 8.69
C LEU A 11 -33.83 -18.72 9.32
N PHE A 12 -32.88 -19.37 10.02
CA PHE A 12 -31.62 -18.72 10.37
C PHE A 12 -30.80 -18.57 9.09
N ALA A 13 -30.72 -17.34 8.58
CA ALA A 13 -29.71 -16.97 7.61
C ALA A 13 -28.34 -17.14 8.28
N VAL A 14 -27.62 -18.19 7.89
CA VAL A 14 -26.20 -18.37 8.24
C VAL A 14 -25.44 -17.35 7.41
N LEU A 15 -25.23 -16.16 7.97
CA LEU A 15 -24.23 -15.24 7.42
C LEU A 15 -22.88 -15.94 7.53
N PRO A 16 -22.12 -16.09 6.43
CA PRO A 16 -20.75 -16.55 6.54
C PRO A 16 -20.00 -15.51 7.36
N LEU A 17 -19.66 -15.89 8.59
CA LEU A 17 -18.62 -15.23 9.37
C LEU A 17 -17.33 -15.42 8.60
N PHE A 18 -17.09 -14.53 7.63
CA PHE A 18 -15.74 -14.25 7.18
C PHE A 18 -14.99 -13.79 8.42
N SER A 19 -14.22 -14.70 9.00
CA SER A 19 -13.23 -14.40 10.02
C SER A 19 -12.24 -13.43 9.37
N GLN A 20 -12.53 -12.13 9.43
CA GLN A 20 -11.56 -11.10 9.11
C GLN A 20 -10.42 -11.31 10.09
N ALA A 21 -9.26 -11.73 9.58
CA ALA A 21 -8.05 -11.70 10.36
C ALA A 21 -7.90 -10.29 10.96
N PRO A 22 -7.44 -10.17 12.21
CA PRO A 22 -7.24 -8.85 12.79
C PRO A 22 -6.28 -8.06 11.88
N PRO A 23 -6.60 -6.79 11.56
CA PRO A 23 -5.87 -6.04 10.54
C PRO A 23 -4.39 -5.99 10.87
N ASN A 24 -3.55 -6.28 9.87
CA ASN A 24 -2.10 -6.23 10.03
C ASN A 24 -1.65 -4.77 10.30
N LYS A 25 -1.34 -4.46 11.56
CA LYS A 25 -0.99 -3.10 11.99
C LYS A 25 0.16 -2.51 11.18
N LYS A 26 1.17 -3.31 10.81
CA LYS A 26 2.34 -2.83 10.05
C LYS A 26 1.97 -2.33 8.66
N THR A 27 1.03 -2.97 7.98
CA THR A 27 0.61 -2.56 6.64
C THR A 27 -0.35 -1.37 6.68
N GLN A 28 -1.17 -1.30 7.74
CA GLN A 28 -2.09 -0.18 8.00
C GLN A 28 -1.37 1.12 8.35
N GLU A 29 -0.12 1.08 8.84
CA GLU A 29 0.67 2.29 9.14
C GLU A 29 0.83 3.20 7.92
N LEU A 30 0.86 2.65 6.70
CA LEU A 30 0.96 3.45 5.48
C LEU A 30 -0.30 4.31 5.26
N LEU A 31 -1.46 3.86 5.73
CA LEU A 31 -2.73 4.60 5.60
C LEU A 31 -2.86 5.79 6.57
N ARG A 32 -1.90 6.01 7.47
CA ARG A 32 -1.85 7.22 8.30
C ARG A 32 -1.48 8.48 7.51
N PHE A 33 -0.97 8.30 6.29
CA PHE A 33 -0.58 9.39 5.40
C PHE A 33 -1.70 9.68 4.40
N THR A 34 -1.95 10.96 4.17
CA THR A 34 -2.90 11.49 3.18
C THR A 34 -2.20 12.07 1.95
N LEU A 35 -0.86 12.20 2.03
CA LEU A 35 0.02 12.91 1.10
C LEU A 35 -0.17 14.43 1.07
N ASN A 36 -1.12 14.97 1.85
CA ASN A 36 -1.33 16.42 2.01
C ASN A 36 -0.55 16.99 3.21
N GLU A 37 0.17 16.14 3.94
CA GLU A 37 1.00 16.57 5.06
C GLU A 37 2.15 17.47 4.60
N GLY A 38 2.47 18.46 5.45
CA GLY A 38 3.75 19.15 5.35
C GLY A 38 4.90 18.27 5.83
N PRO A 39 6.15 18.56 5.43
CA PRO A 39 7.32 17.76 5.83
C PRO A 39 7.51 17.70 7.35
N ASP A 40 7.18 18.76 8.08
CA ASP A 40 7.27 18.80 9.55
C ASP A 40 6.32 17.79 10.20
N ARG A 41 5.15 17.56 9.59
CA ARG A 41 4.20 16.56 10.05
C ARG A 41 4.75 15.15 9.85
N ILE A 42 5.44 14.88 8.76
CA ILE A 42 6.14 13.60 8.55
C ILE A 42 7.20 13.39 9.63
N VAL A 43 8.03 14.40 9.89
CA VAL A 43 9.04 14.31 10.94
C VAL A 43 8.40 14.04 12.30
N SER A 44 7.25 14.62 12.60
CA SER A 44 6.52 14.32 13.84
C SER A 44 5.93 12.90 13.91
N LEU A 45 5.65 12.27 12.76
CA LEU A 45 5.03 10.94 12.69
C LEU A 45 6.06 9.80 12.74
N ILE A 46 7.23 9.99 12.12
CA ILE A 46 8.24 8.93 11.94
C ILE A 46 9.67 9.33 12.27
N GLY A 47 9.89 10.55 12.78
CA GLY A 47 11.21 11.08 13.11
C GLY A 47 11.90 11.78 11.93
N PRO A 48 13.12 12.30 12.15
CA PRO A 48 13.92 12.88 11.08
C PRO A 48 14.44 11.79 10.11
N PRO A 49 14.63 12.11 8.81
CA PRO A 49 15.21 11.17 7.88
C PRO A 49 16.67 10.87 8.21
N ALA A 50 17.09 9.62 8.02
CA ALA A 50 18.48 9.20 8.17
C ALA A 50 19.33 9.68 6.99
N ARG A 51 18.74 9.72 5.79
CA ARG A 51 19.39 10.21 4.57
C ARG A 51 18.41 11.01 3.73
N ILE A 52 18.92 12.03 3.06
CA ILE A 52 18.22 12.83 2.06
C ILE A 52 19.00 12.75 0.75
N ASP A 53 18.31 12.51 -0.35
CA ASP A 53 18.89 12.37 -1.69
C ASP A 53 18.02 13.12 -2.72
N ASP A 54 18.64 13.74 -3.72
CA ASP A 54 18.01 14.57 -4.76
C ASP A 54 18.32 14.08 -6.20
N ALA A 55 18.60 12.79 -6.37
CA ALA A 55 18.97 12.17 -7.64
C ALA A 55 17.89 12.30 -8.74
N VAL A 56 16.61 12.48 -8.38
CA VAL A 56 15.52 12.69 -9.34
C VAL A 56 15.26 14.19 -9.49
N PRO A 57 15.48 14.79 -10.68
CA PRO A 57 15.30 16.23 -10.88
C PRO A 57 13.90 16.73 -10.47
N GLY A 58 13.87 17.77 -9.64
CA GLY A 58 12.62 18.37 -9.15
C GLY A 58 12.01 17.63 -7.95
N TYR A 59 12.68 16.60 -7.43
CA TYR A 59 12.26 15.85 -6.26
C TYR A 59 13.38 15.67 -5.25
N GLN A 60 13.00 15.49 -4.00
CA GLN A 60 13.87 15.12 -2.89
C GLN A 60 13.30 13.86 -2.25
N SER A 61 14.15 12.89 -2.00
CA SER A 61 13.81 11.64 -1.34
C SER A 61 14.37 11.60 0.07
N TRP A 62 13.54 11.26 1.04
CA TRP A 62 13.86 11.09 2.44
C TRP A 62 13.83 9.61 2.75
N GLN A 63 14.93 9.09 3.29
CA GLN A 63 15.12 7.68 3.57
C GLN A 63 15.20 7.46 5.08
N TYR A 64 14.49 6.45 5.54
CA TYR A 64 14.41 6.07 6.95
C TYR A 64 14.86 4.63 7.11
N GLU A 65 15.60 4.37 8.18
CA GLU A 65 16.11 3.04 8.51
C GLU A 65 15.07 2.19 9.22
N PHE A 66 15.30 0.88 9.22
CA PHE A 66 14.49 -0.06 9.97
C PHE A 66 14.70 0.19 11.47
N ALA A 67 13.66 -0.03 12.27
CA ALA A 67 13.82 0.02 13.71
C ALA A 67 14.79 -1.11 14.16
N PRO A 68 15.55 -0.95 15.25
CA PRO A 68 16.55 -1.93 15.68
C PRO A 68 16.02 -3.36 15.90
N ASP A 69 14.71 -3.51 16.12
CA ASP A 69 14.01 -4.77 16.30
C ASP A 69 13.52 -5.41 14.98
N GLU A 70 13.58 -4.67 13.87
CA GLU A 70 13.30 -5.18 12.53
C GLU A 70 14.62 -5.72 11.92
N GLN A 71 14.61 -6.97 11.46
CA GLN A 71 15.81 -7.59 10.88
C GLN A 71 16.07 -7.02 9.49
N SER A 72 17.06 -6.15 9.34
CA SER A 72 17.57 -5.71 8.04
C SER A 72 19.04 -6.08 7.89
N ASP A 73 19.44 -6.46 6.68
CA ASP A 73 20.86 -6.57 6.31
C ASP A 73 21.37 -5.26 5.69
N ASP A 74 22.69 -5.15 5.48
CA ASP A 74 23.33 -3.95 4.93
C ASP A 74 22.86 -3.60 3.49
N ASN A 75 22.18 -4.53 2.80
CA ASN A 75 21.68 -4.36 1.45
C ASN A 75 20.16 -4.15 1.39
N SER A 76 19.51 -4.03 2.54
CA SER A 76 18.07 -3.85 2.61
C SER A 76 17.69 -2.45 2.13
N PRO A 77 16.59 -2.30 1.37
CA PRO A 77 16.09 -0.97 1.01
C PRO A 77 15.73 -0.18 2.27
N PRO A 78 15.66 1.16 2.23
CA PRO A 78 15.25 1.93 3.39
C PRO A 78 13.83 1.53 3.83
N ALA A 79 13.60 1.45 5.12
CA ALA A 79 12.34 1.05 5.73
C ALA A 79 11.17 1.95 5.29
N TRP A 80 11.43 3.25 5.18
CA TRP A 80 10.54 4.21 4.51
C TRP A 80 11.29 5.02 3.48
N LEU A 81 10.62 5.30 2.37
CA LEU A 81 11.06 6.25 1.35
C LEU A 81 9.95 7.26 1.10
N ILE A 82 10.24 8.55 1.34
CA ILE A 82 9.27 9.64 1.15
C ILE A 82 9.80 10.56 0.06
N CYS A 83 9.02 10.75 -0.99
CA CYS A 83 9.38 11.64 -2.09
C CYS A 83 8.59 12.94 -1.99
N LEU A 84 9.32 14.05 -2.02
CA LEU A 84 8.79 15.41 -2.00
C LEU A 84 9.11 16.12 -3.31
N ARG A 85 8.15 16.88 -3.83
CA ARG A 85 8.40 17.81 -4.94
C ARG A 85 9.13 19.04 -4.40
N THR A 86 10.28 19.39 -4.98
CA THR A 86 11.13 20.48 -4.43
C THR A 86 10.49 21.85 -4.52
N ARG A 87 9.72 22.13 -5.58
CA ARG A 87 9.10 23.44 -5.83
C ARG A 87 8.18 23.93 -4.70
N ASN A 88 7.39 23.02 -4.12
CA ASN A 88 6.35 23.34 -3.13
C ASN A 88 6.45 22.49 -1.84
N ARG A 89 7.48 21.64 -1.73
CA ARG A 89 7.67 20.68 -0.63
C ARG A 89 6.48 19.76 -0.39
N GLU A 90 5.68 19.51 -1.42
CA GLU A 90 4.53 18.61 -1.37
C GLU A 90 4.99 17.16 -1.41
N ILE A 91 4.41 16.32 -0.57
CA ILE A 91 4.66 14.88 -0.58
C ILE A 91 3.90 14.26 -1.75
N VAL A 92 4.62 13.55 -2.59
CA VAL A 92 4.07 12.91 -3.80
C VAL A 92 4.02 11.39 -3.68
N SER A 93 4.85 10.80 -2.82
CA SER A 93 4.85 9.36 -2.56
C SER A 93 5.38 9.06 -1.16
N VAL A 94 4.82 8.04 -0.53
CA VAL A 94 5.35 7.37 0.66
C VAL A 94 5.41 5.88 0.36
N THR A 95 6.59 5.29 0.49
CA THR A 95 6.81 3.85 0.34
C THR A 95 7.16 3.26 1.69
N ARG A 96 6.53 2.14 2.04
CA ARG A 96 6.90 1.30 3.17
C ARG A 96 7.51 0.01 2.64
N ASN A 97 8.78 -0.21 2.97
CA ASN A 97 9.45 -1.48 2.74
C ASN A 97 9.41 -2.31 4.02
N PHE A 98 9.27 -3.63 3.87
CA PHE A 98 9.24 -4.60 4.95
C PHE A 98 10.40 -5.57 4.77
N ASP A 99 11.02 -5.93 5.89
CA ASP A 99 12.04 -6.99 5.97
C ASP A 99 11.49 -8.35 5.52
N ARG A 100 10.22 -8.61 5.84
CA ARG A 100 9.52 -9.86 5.52
C ARG A 100 8.26 -9.57 4.70
N PRO A 101 7.87 -10.47 3.78
CA PRO A 101 6.63 -10.32 3.04
C PRO A 101 5.43 -10.16 3.97
N GLN A 102 4.57 -9.18 3.71
CA GLN A 102 3.36 -8.90 4.49
C GLN A 102 2.12 -9.30 3.71
N GLU A 103 1.12 -9.83 4.42
CA GLU A 103 -0.23 -9.98 3.88
C GLU A 103 -0.90 -8.60 3.78
N VAL A 104 -1.57 -8.34 2.65
CA VAL A 104 -2.10 -7.02 2.32
C VAL A 104 -3.56 -7.05 1.86
N ASP A 105 -4.23 -8.20 1.91
CA ASP A 105 -5.57 -8.34 1.33
C ASP A 105 -6.61 -7.39 1.95
N ASP A 106 -6.52 -7.11 3.25
CA ASP A 106 -7.37 -6.12 3.93
C ASP A 106 -7.25 -4.70 3.34
N LEU A 107 -6.11 -4.39 2.71
CA LEU A 107 -5.88 -3.12 2.06
C LEU A 107 -6.39 -3.07 0.62
N PHE A 108 -6.64 -4.24 0.00
CA PHE A 108 -6.98 -4.40 -1.41
C PHE A 108 -8.26 -5.25 -1.57
N PRO A 109 -9.43 -4.73 -1.12
CA PRO A 109 -10.69 -5.42 -1.32
C PRO A 109 -10.93 -5.64 -2.82
N PRO A 110 -11.39 -6.83 -3.25
CA PRO A 110 -11.53 -7.16 -4.67
C PRO A 110 -12.41 -6.18 -5.48
N ALA A 111 -13.42 -5.60 -4.84
CA ALA A 111 -14.34 -4.65 -5.48
C ALA A 111 -13.70 -3.30 -5.84
N GLU A 112 -12.56 -2.95 -5.22
CA GLU A 112 -11.88 -1.66 -5.41
C GLU A 112 -10.46 -1.82 -5.99
N THR A 113 -10.08 -3.04 -6.35
CA THR A 113 -8.70 -3.37 -6.71
C THR A 113 -8.59 -3.78 -8.18
N THR A 114 -7.61 -3.22 -8.88
CA THR A 114 -7.19 -3.66 -10.22
C THR A 114 -5.78 -4.22 -10.18
N VAL A 115 -5.44 -5.06 -11.16
CA VAL A 115 -4.09 -5.64 -11.31
C VAL A 115 -3.46 -5.06 -12.56
N HIS A 116 -2.21 -4.63 -12.45
CA HIS A 116 -1.42 -4.08 -13.54
C HIS A 116 -0.12 -4.84 -13.69
N TYR A 117 0.37 -4.90 -14.93
CA TYR A 117 1.60 -5.60 -15.27
C TYR A 117 2.56 -4.68 -15.98
N TRP A 118 3.84 -4.76 -15.61
CA TRP A 118 4.90 -4.11 -16.35
C TRP A 118 4.89 -4.61 -17.81
N PRO A 119 4.99 -3.72 -18.80
CA PRO A 119 5.04 -4.11 -20.21
C PRO A 119 6.39 -4.79 -20.50
N SER A 120 6.40 -6.14 -20.48
CA SER A 120 7.54 -6.96 -20.88
C SER A 120 7.10 -7.99 -21.92
N GLU A 121 7.95 -8.21 -22.92
CA GLU A 121 7.81 -9.31 -23.89
C GLU A 121 8.24 -10.67 -23.30
N SER A 122 8.87 -10.67 -22.11
CA SER A 122 9.31 -11.88 -21.42
C SER A 122 8.19 -12.53 -20.59
N ALA A 123 8.35 -13.81 -20.29
CA ALA A 123 7.36 -14.60 -19.53
C ALA A 123 7.18 -14.11 -18.07
N ALA A 124 8.19 -13.49 -17.47
CA ALA A 124 8.11 -12.97 -16.10
C ALA A 124 7.54 -11.54 -16.13
N LYS A 125 6.22 -11.41 -16.00
CA LYS A 125 5.55 -10.12 -15.85
C LYS A 125 5.62 -9.68 -14.39
N PHE A 126 6.29 -8.57 -14.13
CA PHE A 126 6.18 -7.89 -12.84
C PHE A 126 4.75 -7.35 -12.68
N SER A 127 4.08 -7.73 -11.59
CA SER A 127 2.69 -7.36 -11.32
C SER A 127 2.58 -6.42 -10.13
N LEU A 128 1.47 -5.69 -10.04
CA LEU A 128 1.05 -5.01 -8.84
C LEU A 128 -0.47 -4.96 -8.74
N ARG A 129 -0.98 -4.96 -7.50
CA ARG A 129 -2.34 -4.59 -7.19
C ARG A 129 -2.41 -3.08 -6.94
N LEU A 130 -3.44 -2.45 -7.47
CA LEU A 130 -3.72 -1.03 -7.34
C LEU A 130 -5.11 -0.85 -6.74
N ARG A 131 -5.20 0.01 -5.72
CA ARG A 131 -6.47 0.48 -5.17
C ARG A 131 -6.51 2.01 -5.24
N PRO A 132 -7.49 2.60 -5.94
CA PRO A 132 -7.75 4.03 -5.84
C PRO A 132 -8.25 4.37 -4.43
N LEU A 133 -7.68 5.41 -3.83
CA LEU A 133 -8.21 6.00 -2.60
C LEU A 133 -8.93 7.32 -2.94
N SER A 134 -9.31 8.09 -1.92
CA SER A 134 -9.97 9.39 -2.13
C SER A 134 -9.07 10.36 -2.90
N GLY A 135 -9.65 11.06 -3.88
CA GLY A 135 -8.96 12.07 -4.68
C GLY A 135 -7.97 11.45 -5.66
N GLU A 136 -6.76 12.00 -5.72
CA GLU A 136 -5.70 11.59 -6.65
C GLU A 136 -4.73 10.58 -6.05
N THR A 137 -5.06 9.95 -4.92
CA THR A 137 -4.16 9.05 -4.20
C THR A 137 -4.40 7.59 -4.60
N LEU A 138 -3.31 6.87 -4.83
CA LEU A 138 -3.32 5.45 -5.18
C LEU A 138 -2.50 4.68 -4.15
N LEU A 139 -3.00 3.50 -3.77
CA LEU A 139 -2.28 2.52 -2.99
C LEU A 139 -1.86 1.36 -3.89
N LEU A 140 -0.58 0.99 -3.85
CA LEU A 140 0.01 -0.06 -4.68
C LEU A 140 0.64 -1.14 -3.80
N ALA A 141 0.38 -2.41 -4.13
CA ALA A 141 1.08 -3.56 -3.58
C ALA A 141 1.93 -4.23 -4.65
N ILE A 142 3.24 -4.06 -4.50
CA ILE A 142 4.22 -4.42 -5.51
C ILE A 142 4.45 -5.93 -5.51
N GLY A 143 4.53 -6.54 -6.70
CA GLY A 143 4.75 -7.98 -6.86
C GLY A 143 3.55 -8.84 -6.44
N THR A 144 2.34 -8.29 -6.48
CA THR A 144 1.11 -9.02 -6.13
C THR A 144 0.13 -9.01 -7.30
N GLU A 145 -0.54 -10.15 -7.52
CA GLU A 145 -1.52 -10.36 -8.57
C GLU A 145 -2.87 -10.82 -7.99
N ARG A 146 -2.86 -11.65 -6.94
CA ARG A 146 -4.03 -12.39 -6.44
C ARG A 146 -4.21 -12.22 -4.93
N PRO A 147 -5.43 -12.48 -4.40
CA PRO A 147 -5.62 -12.65 -2.96
C PRO A 147 -4.69 -13.74 -2.40
N GLY A 148 -4.15 -13.51 -1.22
CA GLY A 148 -3.15 -14.34 -0.55
C GLY A 148 -1.71 -13.98 -0.92
N ASP A 149 -1.46 -13.21 -1.98
CA ASP A 149 -0.12 -12.75 -2.32
C ASP A 149 0.41 -11.78 -1.26
N ARG A 150 1.68 -11.97 -0.89
CA ARG A 150 2.39 -11.15 0.08
C ARG A 150 3.37 -10.23 -0.62
N THR A 151 3.62 -9.06 -0.04
CA THR A 151 4.59 -8.09 -0.59
C THR A 151 5.55 -7.58 0.48
N THR A 152 6.77 -7.27 0.07
CA THR A 152 7.73 -6.52 0.89
C THR A 152 7.64 -5.01 0.66
N GLN A 153 6.77 -4.53 -0.24
CA GLN A 153 6.70 -3.11 -0.59
C GLN A 153 5.28 -2.64 -0.87
N LEU A 154 4.85 -1.64 -0.09
CA LEU A 154 3.63 -0.88 -0.33
C LEU A 154 3.97 0.56 -0.71
N VAL A 155 3.24 1.12 -1.67
CA VAL A 155 3.44 2.49 -2.14
C VAL A 155 2.13 3.25 -2.08
N LEU A 156 2.12 4.38 -1.38
CA LEU A 156 1.06 5.37 -1.42
C LEU A 156 1.55 6.53 -2.29
N ILE A 157 0.91 6.79 -3.43
CA ILE A 157 1.42 7.72 -4.44
C ILE A 157 0.30 8.58 -5.03
N ARG A 158 0.60 9.85 -5.32
CA ARG A 158 -0.28 10.70 -6.13
C ARG A 158 -0.27 10.22 -7.57
N ARG A 159 -1.44 10.11 -8.20
CA ARG A 159 -1.58 9.76 -9.63
C ARG A 159 -0.73 10.64 -10.54
N SER A 160 -0.64 11.95 -10.24
CA SER A 160 0.19 12.90 -10.99
C SER A 160 1.70 12.60 -10.93
N ALA A 161 2.16 11.87 -9.90
CA ALA A 161 3.55 11.48 -9.72
C ALA A 161 3.91 10.19 -10.48
N LEU A 162 2.92 9.40 -10.92
CA LEU A 162 3.19 8.17 -11.68
C LEU A 162 3.98 8.44 -12.96
N ARG A 163 3.73 9.56 -13.66
CA ARG A 163 4.48 9.91 -14.88
C ARG A 163 5.99 10.05 -14.66
N THR A 164 6.43 10.32 -13.44
CA THR A 164 7.85 10.39 -13.08
C THR A 164 8.35 9.04 -12.57
N PHE A 165 7.65 8.43 -11.61
CA PHE A 165 8.18 7.28 -10.87
C PHE A 165 7.77 5.91 -11.45
N MET A 166 6.64 5.83 -12.14
CA MET A 166 6.13 4.62 -12.79
C MET A 166 5.45 4.95 -14.12
N PRO A 167 6.20 5.44 -15.14
CA PRO A 167 5.61 5.98 -16.37
C PRO A 167 4.70 4.98 -17.10
N TRP A 168 5.12 3.71 -17.15
CA TRP A 168 4.35 2.61 -17.74
C TRP A 168 2.97 2.43 -17.10
N LEU A 169 2.85 2.64 -15.78
CA LEU A 169 1.59 2.53 -15.08
C LEU A 169 0.72 3.75 -15.34
N ALA A 170 1.34 4.94 -15.44
CA ALA A 170 0.64 6.14 -15.84
C ALA A 170 0.00 5.96 -17.23
N GLU A 171 0.71 5.38 -18.19
CA GLU A 171 0.20 5.10 -19.55
C GLU A 171 -1.02 4.17 -19.55
N GLN A 172 -1.08 3.19 -18.65
CA GLN A 172 -2.21 2.26 -18.55
C GLN A 172 -3.44 2.86 -17.84
N LEU A 173 -3.29 3.97 -17.13
CA LEU A 173 -4.33 4.60 -16.31
C LEU A 173 -4.89 5.89 -16.91
N LEU A 174 -4.42 6.29 -18.10
CA LEU A 174 -4.89 7.41 -18.90
C LEU A 174 -5.95 6.95 -19.91
#